data_AF-A0A8T5LTG2-F1
#
_entry.id   AF-A0A8T5LTG2-F1
#
_cell.length_a   1.000
_cell.length_b   1.000
_cell.length_c   1.000
_cell.angle_alpha   90.00
_cell.angle_beta   90.00
_cell.angle_gamma   90.00
#
_symmetry.space_group_name_H-M   'P 1'
#
loop_
_entity.id
_entity.type
_entity.pdbx_description
1 polymer ?
#
loop_
_entity_poly.entity_id
_entity_poly.type
_entity_poly.pdbx_seq_one_letter_code
_entity_poly.pdbx_strand_id
1 'polypeptide(L)'
;MASDALLQIGSVVVVILIFATLLLSKKLHYFVAGLTLIAIGSLGYMYENGMTTFNIDSLPVLNFAAYFFVLFAGKDLLIEGFKEKENPMKWPSLILAIVLILFTTVNTLHKMSVIDIYLDYPPIVSHVIYIISGLFLIIGIFTLLATSET
;
A
#
# COMPACT_ATOMS: atom_id res chain seq x y z
N MET A 1 22.67 -6.15 -17.11
CA MET A 1 21.85 -6.94 -18.07
C MET A 1 21.34 -8.25 -17.47
N ALA A 2 22.20 -9.23 -17.13
CA ALA A 2 21.72 -10.48 -16.49
C ALA A 2 21.22 -10.29 -15.04
N SER A 3 21.84 -9.36 -14.30
CA SER A 3 21.42 -8.96 -12.93
C SER A 3 20.02 -8.36 -12.90
N ASP A 4 19.71 -7.50 -13.87
CA ASP A 4 18.47 -6.71 -13.88
C ASP A 4 17.27 -7.59 -14.28
N ALA A 5 17.50 -8.54 -15.20
CA ALA A 5 16.53 -9.55 -15.55
C ALA A 5 16.22 -10.49 -14.36
N LEU A 6 17.23 -10.90 -13.60
CA LEU A 6 17.05 -11.70 -12.39
C LEU A 6 16.27 -10.94 -11.30
N LEU A 7 16.54 -9.65 -11.12
CA LEU A 7 15.80 -8.80 -10.19
C LEU A 7 14.35 -8.62 -10.62
N GLN A 8 14.07 -8.45 -11.92
CA GLN A 8 12.69 -8.38 -12.41
C GLN A 8 11.96 -9.72 -12.23
N ILE A 9 12.58 -10.85 -12.56
CA ILE A 9 12.00 -12.18 -12.34
C ILE A 9 11.71 -12.40 -10.86
N GLY A 10 12.65 -12.04 -9.98
CA GLY A 10 12.46 -12.05 -8.53
C GLY A 10 11.26 -11.19 -8.09
N SER A 11 11.13 -9.98 -8.65
CA SER A 11 10.01 -9.08 -8.35
C SER A 11 8.66 -9.67 -8.79
N VAL A 12 8.61 -10.36 -9.94
CA VAL A 12 7.41 -11.05 -10.43
C VAL A 12 7.02 -12.19 -9.49
N VAL A 13 7.98 -13.00 -9.04
CA VAL A 13 7.73 -14.09 -8.07
C VAL A 13 7.19 -13.52 -6.77
N VAL A 14 7.79 -12.44 -6.25
CA VAL A 14 7.30 -11.76 -5.04
C VAL A 14 5.87 -11.27 -5.23
N VAL A 15 5.55 -10.65 -6.37
CA VAL A 15 4.19 -10.20 -6.68
C VAL A 15 3.22 -11.36 -6.79
N ILE A 16 3.57 -12.46 -7.45
CA ILE A 16 2.72 -13.67 -7.51
C ILE A 16 2.44 -14.21 -6.10
N LEU A 17 3.46 -14.31 -5.24
CA LEU A 17 3.29 -14.75 -3.86
C LEU A 17 2.38 -13.80 -3.06
N ILE A 18 2.55 -12.50 -3.27
CA ILE A 18 1.70 -11.49 -2.65
C ILE A 18 0.25 -11.62 -3.14
N PHE A 19 0.00 -11.78 -4.44
CA PHE A 19 -1.37 -11.99 -4.97
C PHE A 19 -1.95 -13.33 -4.54
N ALA A 20 -1.14 -14.38 -4.40
CA ALA A 20 -1.58 -15.66 -3.85
C ALA A 20 -2.11 -15.52 -2.42
N THR A 21 -1.68 -14.50 -1.66
CA THR A 21 -2.22 -14.24 -0.32
C THR A 21 -3.69 -13.83 -0.33
N LEU A 22 -4.24 -13.37 -1.47
CA LEU A 22 -5.69 -13.10 -1.62
C LEU A 22 -6.55 -14.36 -1.44
N LEU A 23 -5.96 -15.55 -1.63
CA LEU A 23 -6.63 -16.83 -1.41
C LEU A 23 -6.70 -17.22 0.08
N LEU A 24 -5.97 -16.51 0.94
CA LEU A 24 -5.91 -16.78 2.37
C LEU A 24 -7.06 -16.07 3.10
N SER A 25 -7.22 -16.35 4.39
CA SER A 25 -8.22 -15.66 5.20
C SER A 25 -7.96 -14.14 5.17
N LYS A 26 -9.02 -13.33 5.22
CA LYS A 26 -8.92 -11.85 5.20
C LYS A 26 -7.87 -11.33 6.20
N LYS A 27 -7.84 -11.90 7.41
CA LYS A 27 -6.85 -11.55 8.45
C LYS A 27 -5.41 -11.72 7.93
N LEU A 28 -5.11 -12.88 7.34
CA LEU A 28 -3.77 -13.25 6.94
C LEU A 28 -3.33 -12.50 5.68
N HIS A 29 -4.26 -12.33 4.74
CA HIS A 29 -4.08 -11.48 3.56
C HIS A 29 -3.71 -10.05 3.94
N TYR A 30 -4.48 -9.40 4.82
CA TYR A 30 -4.21 -8.03 5.24
C TYR A 30 -2.92 -7.92 6.05
N PHE A 31 -2.59 -8.94 6.84
CA PHE A 31 -1.34 -8.94 7.61
C PHE A 31 -0.13 -8.98 6.68
N VAL A 32 -0.15 -9.89 5.69
CA VAL A 32 0.93 -9.99 4.70
C VAL A 32 0.99 -8.75 3.82
N ALA A 33 -0.14 -8.22 3.37
CA ALA A 33 -0.22 -6.98 2.61
C ALA A 33 0.36 -5.80 3.39
N GLY A 34 -0.01 -5.66 4.67
CA GLY A 34 0.48 -4.60 5.54
C GLY A 34 1.98 -4.67 5.78
N LEU A 35 2.50 -5.86 6.09
CA LEU A 35 3.94 -6.09 6.22
C LEU A 35 4.69 -5.81 4.92
N THR A 36 4.13 -6.20 3.78
CA THR A 36 4.73 -5.97 2.47
C THR A 36 4.82 -4.48 2.17
N LEU A 37 3.75 -3.71 2.42
CA LEU A 37 3.75 -2.26 2.24
C LEU A 37 4.75 -1.56 3.16
N ILE A 38 4.85 -2.00 4.42
CA ILE A 38 5.87 -1.48 5.35
C ILE A 38 7.27 -1.80 4.81
N ALA A 39 7.53 -3.04 4.39
CA ALA A 39 8.83 -3.44 3.86
C ALA A 39 9.22 -2.63 2.62
N ILE A 40 8.30 -2.48 1.66
CA ILE A 40 8.53 -1.70 0.43
C ILE A 40 8.77 -0.22 0.77
N GLY A 41 7.92 0.37 1.62
CA GLY A 41 8.05 1.76 2.03
C GLY A 41 9.33 2.03 2.83
N SER A 42 9.71 1.13 3.75
CA SER A 42 10.96 1.25 4.50
C SER A 42 12.19 1.11 3.61
N LEU A 43 12.19 0.19 2.64
CA LEU A 43 13.29 0.05 1.68
C LEU A 43 13.44 1.30 0.80
N GLY A 44 12.33 1.86 0.31
CA GLY A 44 12.35 3.12 -0.44
C GLY A 44 12.85 4.29 0.40
N TYR A 45 12.38 4.41 1.64
CA TYR A 45 12.86 5.44 2.58
C TYR A 45 14.37 5.32 2.84
N MET A 46 14.87 4.09 3.04
CA MET A 46 16.30 3.85 3.21
C MET A 46 17.11 4.22 1.97
N TYR A 47 16.58 3.99 0.77
CA TYR A 47 17.25 4.33 -0.49
C TYR A 47 17.36 5.85 -0.66
N GLU A 48 16.26 6.57 -0.48
CA GLU A 48 16.22 8.05 -0.57
C GLU A 48 17.15 8.73 0.44
N ASN A 49 17.39 8.10 1.60
CA ASN A 49 18.32 8.60 2.62
C ASN A 49 19.76 8.09 2.45
N GLY A 50 20.08 7.38 1.36
CA GLY A 50 21.42 6.84 1.09
C GLY A 50 21.87 5.72 2.03
N MET A 51 20.94 5.09 2.76
CA MET A 51 21.23 3.96 3.67
C MET A 51 21.33 2.62 2.94
N THR A 52 20.80 2.53 1.72
CA THR A 52 20.91 1.36 0.84
C THR A 52 21.11 1.80 -0.61
N THR A 53 21.78 0.96 -1.41
CA THR A 53 21.92 1.17 -2.87
C THR A 53 20.78 0.51 -3.66
N PHE A 54 19.88 -0.20 -2.98
CA PHE A 54 18.79 -0.92 -3.63
C PHE A 54 17.61 0.01 -3.95
N ASN A 55 17.46 0.36 -5.23
CA ASN A 55 16.37 1.20 -5.70
C ASN A 55 15.11 0.37 -5.96
N ILE A 56 14.17 0.38 -5.01
CA ILE A 56 12.91 -0.36 -5.17
C ILE A 56 12.01 0.24 -6.27
N ASP A 57 12.15 1.54 -6.55
CA ASP A 57 11.36 2.21 -7.58
C ASP A 57 11.74 1.81 -9.01
N SER A 58 12.94 1.25 -9.18
CA SER A 58 13.38 0.64 -10.43
C SER A 58 12.65 -0.67 -10.78
N LEU A 59 11.82 -1.21 -9.87
CA LEU A 59 11.06 -2.44 -10.06
C LEU A 59 9.58 -2.13 -10.35
N PRO A 60 9.18 -1.95 -11.63
CA PRO A 60 7.85 -1.49 -11.99
C PRO A 60 6.73 -2.45 -11.55
N VAL A 61 7.00 -3.76 -11.56
CA VAL A 61 6.02 -4.79 -11.17
C VAL A 61 5.72 -4.73 -9.67
N LEU A 62 6.75 -4.50 -8.84
CA LEU A 62 6.58 -4.39 -7.39
C LEU A 62 5.86 -3.10 -7.01
N ASN A 63 6.17 -2.00 -7.70
CA ASN A 63 5.45 -0.74 -7.55
C ASN A 63 3.98 -0.85 -7.93
N PHE A 64 3.66 -1.53 -9.04
CA PHE A 64 2.28 -1.82 -9.43
C PHE A 64 1.52 -2.58 -8.33
N ALA A 65 2.14 -3.62 -7.77
CA ALA A 65 1.53 -4.36 -6.66
C ALA A 65 1.31 -3.46 -5.44
N ALA A 66 2.30 -2.69 -5.01
CA ALA A 66 2.17 -1.76 -3.88
C ALA A 66 0.99 -0.80 -4.05
N TYR A 67 0.85 -0.19 -5.24
CA TYR A 67 -0.29 0.70 -5.53
C TYR A 67 -1.64 -0.03 -5.42
N PHE A 68 -1.72 -1.26 -5.93
CA PHE A 68 -2.93 -2.06 -5.84
C PHE A 68 -3.32 -2.32 -4.37
N PHE A 69 -2.35 -2.63 -3.51
CA PHE A 69 -2.61 -2.82 -2.08
C PHE A 69 -3.04 -1.56 -1.36
N VAL A 70 -2.45 -0.41 -1.67
CA VAL A 70 -2.88 0.88 -1.08
C VAL A 70 -4.33 1.18 -1.46
N LEU A 71 -4.73 0.93 -2.72
CA LEU A 71 -6.12 1.10 -3.15
C LEU A 71 -7.08 0.13 -2.44
N PHE A 72 -6.70 -1.13 -2.29
CA PHE A 72 -7.50 -2.10 -1.52
C PHE A 72 -7.64 -1.68 -0.06
N ALA A 73 -6.55 -1.26 0.58
CA ALA A 73 -6.55 -0.74 1.93
C ALA A 73 -7.47 0.47 2.08
N GLY A 74 -7.35 1.46 1.18
CA GLY A 74 -8.21 2.65 1.17
C GLY A 74 -9.69 2.30 0.97
N LYS A 75 -10.00 1.40 0.04
CA LYS A 75 -11.38 0.94 -0.20
C LYS A 75 -11.96 0.26 1.04
N ASP A 76 -11.21 -0.62 1.69
CA ASP A 76 -11.69 -1.36 2.85
C ASP A 76 -11.82 -0.44 4.08
N LEU A 77 -10.88 0.48 4.30
CA LEU A 77 -11.01 1.52 5.33
C LEU A 77 -12.23 2.42 5.10
N LEU A 78 -12.56 2.77 3.85
CA LEU A 78 -13.79 3.49 3.53
C LEU A 78 -15.03 2.68 3.92
N ILE A 79 -15.13 1.42 3.47
CA ILE A 79 -16.29 0.56 3.73
C ILE A 79 -16.51 0.41 5.23
N GLU A 80 -15.44 0.15 5.99
CA GLU A 80 -15.53 -0.05 7.43
C GLU A 80 -15.79 1.25 8.19
N GLY A 81 -15.16 2.36 7.79
CA GLY A 81 -15.46 3.68 8.34
C GLY A 81 -16.93 4.09 8.14
N PHE A 82 -17.57 3.69 7.05
CA PHE A 82 -19.02 3.92 6.86
C PHE A 82 -19.91 3.04 7.73
N LYS A 83 -19.47 1.81 8.06
CA LYS A 83 -20.22 0.87 8.90
C LYS A 83 -20.18 1.21 10.39
N GLU A 84 -19.11 1.87 10.87
CA GLU A 84 -19.01 2.27 12.26
C GLU A 84 -20.10 3.31 12.62
N LYS A 85 -20.99 2.95 13.55
CA LYS A 85 -21.88 3.88 14.24
C LYS A 85 -21.17 4.38 15.50
N GLU A 86 -20.78 5.65 15.49
CA GLU A 86 -20.26 6.40 16.66
C GLU A 86 -18.89 5.95 17.22
N ASN A 87 -17.93 5.59 16.37
CA ASN A 87 -16.53 5.46 16.79
C ASN A 87 -15.77 6.80 16.56
N PRO A 88 -15.07 7.39 17.54
CA PRO A 88 -14.21 8.55 17.32
C PRO A 88 -13.09 8.31 16.28
N MET A 89 -12.70 7.06 16.01
CA MET A 89 -11.74 6.70 14.96
C MET A 89 -12.33 6.68 13.54
N LYS A 90 -13.65 6.83 13.39
CA LYS A 90 -14.34 6.86 12.11
C LYS A 90 -13.85 7.97 11.18
N TRP A 91 -13.76 9.20 11.70
CA TRP A 91 -13.39 10.35 10.88
C TRP A 91 -11.91 10.32 10.45
N PRO A 92 -10.94 10.05 11.36
CA PRO A 92 -9.55 9.89 10.96
C PRO A 92 -9.33 8.79 9.92
N SER A 93 -10.00 7.63 10.07
CA SER A 93 -9.87 6.51 9.13
C SER A 93 -10.47 6.84 7.75
N LEU A 94 -11.64 7.49 7.71
CA LEU A 94 -12.27 7.94 6.46
C LEU A 94 -11.41 8.99 5.73
N ILE A 95 -10.92 10.01 6.45
CA ILE A 95 -10.05 11.04 5.87
C ILE A 95 -8.79 10.41 5.30
N LEU A 96 -8.14 9.53 6.07
CA LEU A 96 -6.95 8.84 5.60
C LEU A 96 -7.25 7.98 4.37
N ALA A 97 -8.35 7.23 4.37
CA ALA A 97 -8.75 6.41 3.24
C ALA A 97 -8.94 7.24 1.95
N ILE A 98 -9.59 8.41 2.06
CA ILE A 98 -9.75 9.34 0.95
C ILE A 98 -8.39 9.87 0.49
N VAL A 99 -7.51 10.27 1.41
CA VAL A 99 -6.16 10.74 1.08
C VAL A 99 -5.37 9.65 0.35
N LEU A 100 -5.35 8.42 0.87
CA LEU A 100 -4.66 7.29 0.26
C LEU A 100 -5.16 7.01 -1.16
N ILE A 101 -6.48 6.99 -1.36
CA ILE A 101 -7.10 6.78 -2.67
C ILE A 101 -6.77 7.94 -3.61
N LEU A 102 -6.88 9.19 -3.17
CA LEU A 102 -6.60 10.36 -4.01
C LEU A 102 -5.13 10.39 -4.46
N PHE A 103 -4.19 10.28 -3.52
CA PHE A 103 -2.76 10.33 -3.84
C PHE A 103 -2.34 9.20 -4.78
N THR A 104 -2.90 8.01 -4.59
CA THR A 104 -2.59 6.85 -5.43
C THR A 104 -3.27 6.93 -6.79
N THR A 105 -4.55 7.28 -6.83
CA THR A 105 -5.36 7.31 -8.06
C THR A 105 -4.95 8.46 -8.96
N VAL A 106 -4.73 9.67 -8.42
CA VAL A 106 -4.32 10.84 -9.22
C VAL A 106 -2.98 10.58 -9.89
N ASN A 107 -1.99 10.08 -9.14
CA ASN A 107 -0.66 9.77 -9.71
C ASN A 107 -0.75 8.65 -10.76
N THR A 108 -1.59 7.63 -10.53
CA THR A 108 -1.80 6.54 -11.50
C THR A 108 -2.47 7.04 -12.78
N LEU A 109 -3.56 7.81 -12.67
CA LEU A 109 -4.26 8.37 -13.82
C LEU A 109 -3.39 9.35 -14.62
N HIS A 110 -2.52 10.11 -13.95
CA HIS A 110 -1.54 10.96 -14.61
C HIS A 110 -0.51 10.14 -15.40
N LYS A 111 0.07 9.10 -14.79
CA LYS A 111 1.01 8.18 -15.46
C LYS A 111 0.37 7.45 -16.66
N MET A 112 -0.93 7.21 -16.62
CA MET A 112 -1.70 6.63 -17.72
C MET A 112 -2.17 7.66 -18.76
N SER A 113 -1.80 8.94 -18.61
CA SER A 113 -2.22 10.04 -19.48
C SER A 113 -3.74 10.22 -19.57
N VAL A 114 -4.47 9.86 -18.51
CA VAL A 114 -5.93 10.04 -18.41
C VAL A 114 -6.27 11.45 -17.92
N ILE A 115 -5.41 12.01 -17.05
CA ILE A 115 -5.55 13.37 -16.51
C ILE A 115 -4.21 14.11 -16.56
N ASP A 116 -4.26 15.43 -16.78
CA ASP A 116 -3.06 16.28 -16.75
C ASP A 116 -2.71 16.78 -15.34
N ILE A 117 -3.59 16.51 -14.36
CA ILE A 117 -3.37 16.90 -12.97
C ILE A 117 -2.30 15.99 -12.35
N TYR A 118 -1.18 16.59 -11.98
CA TYR A 118 -0.10 15.95 -11.24
C TYR A 118 -0.01 16.53 -9.84
N LEU A 119 0.02 15.66 -8.83
CA LEU A 119 0.37 16.03 -7.47
C LEU A 119 1.88 15.87 -7.34
N ASP A 120 2.61 16.99 -7.39
CA ASP A 120 4.05 17.00 -7.18
C ASP A 120 4.35 16.90 -5.68
N TYR A 121 4.87 15.75 -5.27
CA TYR A 121 5.34 15.52 -3.91
C TYR A 121 6.67 14.79 -3.93
N PRO A 122 7.55 15.06 -2.94
CA PRO A 122 8.83 14.37 -2.85
C PRO A 122 8.66 12.85 -2.83
N PRO A 123 9.55 12.06 -3.47
CA PRO A 123 9.46 10.60 -3.51
C PRO A 123 9.27 9.95 -2.14
N ILE A 124 9.92 10.54 -1.12
CA ILE A 124 9.83 10.13 0.29
C ILE A 124 8.39 10.09 0.80
N VAL A 125 7.50 10.94 0.30
CA VAL A 125 6.08 10.99 0.69
C VAL A 125 5.37 9.72 0.22
N SER A 126 5.70 9.18 -0.96
CA SER A 126 5.17 7.89 -1.44
C SER A 126 5.53 6.76 -0.48
N HIS A 127 6.78 6.72 -0.04
CA HIS A 127 7.28 5.69 0.86
C HIS A 127 6.65 5.77 2.25
N VAL A 128 6.50 6.98 2.78
CA VAL A 128 5.78 7.21 4.04
C VAL A 128 4.32 6.80 3.92
N ILE A 129 3.66 7.10 2.79
CA ILE A 129 2.29 6.66 2.50
C ILE A 129 2.17 5.14 2.53
N TYR A 130 3.14 4.40 1.96
CA TYR A 130 3.14 2.93 2.02
C TYR A 130 3.29 2.42 3.46
N ILE A 131 4.20 2.99 4.24
CA ILE A 131 4.38 2.61 5.66
C ILE A 131 3.10 2.85 6.45
N ILE A 132 2.49 4.04 6.32
CA ILE A 132 1.25 4.39 7.02
C ILE A 132 0.12 3.44 6.58
N SER A 133 -0.04 3.22 5.27
CA SER A 133 -1.06 2.29 4.75
C SER A 133 -0.89 0.88 5.31
N GLY A 134 0.35 0.38 5.37
CA GLY A 134 0.65 -0.93 5.91
C GLY A 134 0.36 -1.04 7.41
N LEU A 135 0.69 -0.01 8.20
CA LEU A 135 0.33 0.06 9.63
C LEU A 135 -1.19 0.05 9.82
N PHE A 136 -1.92 0.82 9.02
CA PHE A 136 -3.38 0.86 9.11
C PHE A 136 -4.05 -0.43 8.68
N LEU A 137 -3.52 -1.15 7.68
CA LEU A 137 -3.98 -2.50 7.36
C LEU A 137 -3.79 -3.44 8.55
N ILE A 138 -2.62 -3.39 9.21
CA ILE A 138 -2.34 -4.24 10.37
C ILE A 138 -3.25 -3.89 11.54
N ILE A 139 -3.38 -2.60 11.88
CA ILE A 139 -4.26 -2.13 12.96
C ILE A 139 -5.72 -2.49 12.64
N GLY A 140 -6.14 -2.30 11.39
CA GLY A 140 -7.46 -2.64 10.88
C GLY A 140 -7.82 -4.10 11.12
N ILE A 141 -6.87 -5.02 11.00
CA ILE A 141 -7.08 -6.44 11.36
C ILE A 141 -7.48 -6.56 12.82
N PHE A 142 -6.74 -5.93 13.74
CA PHE A 142 -6.98 -6.07 15.17
C PHE A 142 -8.26 -5.36 15.63
N THR A 143 -8.65 -4.25 14.99
CA THR A 143 -9.89 -3.54 15.34
C THR A 143 -11.14 -4.16 14.71
N LEU A 144 -11.09 -4.64 13.46
CA LEU A 144 -12.23 -5.28 12.78
C LEU A 144 -12.61 -6.65 13.33
N LEU A 145 -11.66 -7.35 13.97
CA LEU A 145 -11.92 -8.67 14.52
C LEU A 145 -12.48 -8.65 15.92
N ALA A 146 -12.21 -7.58 16.67
CA ALA A 146 -12.79 -7.40 17.99
C ALA A 146 -14.32 -7.22 17.93
N THR A 147 -14.84 -6.68 16.81
CA THR A 147 -16.28 -6.43 16.61
C THR A 147 -17.04 -7.59 15.95
N SER A 148 -16.35 -8.57 15.34
CA SER A 148 -17.02 -9.77 14.78
C SER A 148 -17.23 -10.90 15.80
N GLU A 149 -16.63 -10.78 16.99
CA GLU A 149 -16.71 -11.77 18.09
C GLU A 149 -17.62 -11.31 19.24
N THR A 150 -18.33 -10.19 19.08
CA THR A 150 -19.36 -9.67 20.01
C THR A 150 -20.72 -9.62 19.34
#